data_AF-A0A8T3MD73-F1
#
_entry.id   AF-A0A8T3MD73-F1
#
_cell.length_a   1.000
_cell.length_b   1.000
_cell.length_c   1.000
_cell.angle_alpha   90.00
_cell.angle_beta   90.00
_cell.angle_gamma   90.00
#
_symmetry.space_group_name_H-M   'P 1'
#
loop_
_entity.id
_entity.type
_entity.pdbx_description
1 polymer ?
#
loop_
_entity_poly.entity_id
_entity_poly.type
_entity_poly.pdbx_seq_one_letter_code
_entity_poly.pdbx_strand_id
1 'polypeptide(L)'
;MATTGLSADPSEYRGRLADQTDEQIDAWTAELMRDVAIRRGVLQVIEDFRRAAGLDERQFERVFATGGGPPAMLGRDDRGRLMVPAITLYALVPGIRGQVSDGRDRLIEYLVANFHELVYV
;
A
#
# COMPACT_ATOMS: atom_id res chain seq x y z
N MET A 1 19.23 -5.51 -23.37
CA MET A 1 17.83 -5.07 -23.59
C MET A 1 17.02 -5.61 -22.43
N ALA A 2 16.56 -4.73 -21.55
CA ALA A 2 15.85 -5.10 -20.32
C ALA A 2 14.45 -5.62 -20.69
N THR A 3 14.24 -6.92 -20.53
CA THR A 3 12.91 -7.51 -20.56
C THR A 3 12.17 -6.98 -19.36
N THR A 4 11.27 -6.02 -19.57
CA THR A 4 10.33 -5.53 -18.55
C THR A 4 9.51 -6.71 -18.04
N GLY A 5 9.95 -7.30 -16.92
CA GLY A 5 9.43 -8.53 -16.33
C GLY A 5 8.08 -8.39 -15.63
N LEU A 6 7.30 -7.37 -15.97
CA LEU A 6 5.95 -7.18 -15.49
C LEU A 6 5.03 -8.01 -16.38
N SER A 7 4.38 -9.02 -15.78
CA SER A 7 3.30 -9.80 -16.40
C SER A 7 2.33 -8.87 -17.12
N ALA A 8 1.81 -9.21 -18.31
CA ALA A 8 0.78 -8.40 -18.98
C ALA A 8 -0.62 -8.56 -18.33
N ASP A 9 -0.76 -9.54 -17.43
CA ASP A 9 -2.00 -9.92 -16.77
C ASP A 9 -1.89 -9.77 -15.23
N PRO A 10 -2.80 -9.03 -14.58
CA PRO A 10 -2.89 -8.93 -13.12
C PRO A 10 -3.02 -10.29 -12.41
N SER A 11 -3.64 -11.30 -13.05
CA SER A 11 -3.83 -12.61 -12.42
C SER A 11 -2.52 -13.40 -12.36
N GLU A 12 -1.77 -13.41 -13.46
CA GLU A 12 -0.41 -13.95 -13.47
C GLU A 12 0.52 -13.15 -12.53
N TYR A 13 0.39 -11.82 -12.49
CA TYR A 13 1.17 -10.99 -11.55
C TYR A 13 0.91 -11.39 -10.09
N ARG A 14 -0.37 -11.56 -9.72
CA ARG A 14 -0.76 -12.04 -8.39
C ARG A 14 -0.13 -13.39 -8.05
N GLY A 15 -0.14 -14.33 -9.00
CA GLY A 15 0.50 -15.64 -8.81
C GLY A 15 1.99 -15.50 -8.49
N ARG A 16 2.71 -14.68 -9.26
CA ARG A 16 4.14 -14.40 -9.03
C ARG A 16 4.41 -13.74 -7.69
N LEU A 17 3.53 -12.82 -7.25
CA LEU A 17 3.61 -12.20 -5.92
C LEU A 17 3.44 -13.22 -4.81
N ALA A 18 2.55 -14.20 -4.98
CA ALA A 18 2.32 -15.24 -3.98
C ALA A 18 3.56 -16.10 -3.73
N ASP A 19 4.47 -16.22 -4.71
CA ASP A 19 5.72 -16.96 -4.59
C ASP A 19 6.86 -16.14 -3.93
N GLN A 20 6.67 -14.85 -3.67
CA GLN A 20 7.69 -14.00 -3.07
C GLN A 20 7.73 -14.09 -1.54
N THR A 21 8.88 -13.74 -0.97
CA THR A 21 9.03 -13.64 0.49
C THR A 21 8.25 -12.45 1.04
N ASP A 22 7.94 -12.50 2.32
CA ASP A 22 7.22 -11.43 2.99
C ASP A 22 8.01 -10.12 2.96
N GLU A 23 9.33 -10.18 3.13
CA GLU A 23 10.22 -9.02 3.06
C GLU A 23 10.17 -8.35 1.68
N GLN A 24 10.06 -9.14 0.61
CA GLN A 24 9.97 -8.62 -0.75
C GLN A 24 8.62 -7.94 -1.00
N ILE A 25 7.52 -8.54 -0.53
CA ILE A 25 6.18 -7.94 -0.61
C ILE A 25 6.10 -6.64 0.19
N ASP A 26 6.68 -6.63 1.39
CA ASP A 26 6.73 -5.47 2.26
C ASP A 26 7.51 -4.32 1.60
N ALA A 27 8.68 -4.62 1.01
CA ALA A 27 9.51 -3.64 0.32
C ALA A 27 8.81 -3.06 -0.91
N TRP A 28 8.30 -3.90 -1.80
CA TRP A 28 7.60 -3.44 -3.01
C TRP A 28 6.35 -2.65 -2.70
N THR A 29 5.61 -3.02 -1.65
CA THR A 29 4.43 -2.26 -1.26
C THR A 29 4.81 -0.86 -0.79
N ALA A 30 5.86 -0.74 0.03
CA ALA A 30 6.36 0.56 0.49
C ALA A 30 6.89 1.43 -0.67
N GLU A 31 7.60 0.83 -1.61
CA GLU A 31 8.08 1.51 -2.83
C GLU A 31 6.91 2.00 -3.69
N LEU A 32 5.93 1.14 -3.96
CA LEU A 32 4.75 1.51 -4.76
C LEU A 32 3.93 2.63 -4.12
N MET A 33 3.73 2.59 -2.80
CA MET A 33 3.07 3.67 -2.07
C MET A 33 3.79 5.01 -2.28
N ARG A 34 5.13 5.00 -2.26
CA ARG A 34 5.94 6.19 -2.49
C ARG A 34 5.78 6.70 -3.92
N ASP A 35 5.82 5.81 -4.91
CA ASP A 35 5.70 6.18 -6.32
C ASP A 35 4.31 6.74 -6.65
N VAL A 36 3.25 6.11 -6.12
CA VAL A 36 1.89 6.62 -6.25
C VAL A 36 1.73 7.95 -5.51
N ALA A 37 2.31 8.11 -4.31
CA ALA A 37 2.28 9.38 -3.59
C ALA A 37 2.94 10.51 -4.39
N ILE A 38 4.08 10.24 -5.05
CA ILE A 38 4.80 11.22 -5.88
C ILE A 38 4.00 11.58 -7.14
N ARG A 39 3.41 10.58 -7.82
CA ARG A 39 2.77 10.78 -9.13
C ARG A 39 1.31 11.23 -9.04
N ARG A 40 0.58 10.76 -8.03
CA ARG A 40 -0.88 10.92 -7.90
C ARG A 40 -1.32 11.54 -6.58
N GLY A 41 -0.40 11.70 -5.62
CA GLY A 41 -0.67 12.29 -4.32
C GLY A 41 -1.08 11.28 -3.25
N VAL A 42 -0.91 11.66 -1.98
CA VAL A 42 -1.12 10.77 -0.82
C VAL A 42 -2.57 10.29 -0.64
N LEU A 43 -3.55 11.12 -1.04
CA LEU A 43 -4.96 10.74 -0.95
C LEU A 43 -5.28 9.52 -1.82
N GLN A 44 -4.64 9.41 -2.99
CA GLN A 44 -4.77 8.23 -3.85
C GLN A 44 -4.22 6.98 -3.16
N VAL A 45 -3.04 7.08 -2.55
CA VAL A 45 -2.44 5.96 -1.78
C VAL A 45 -3.36 5.48 -0.68
N ILE A 46 -3.93 6.41 0.10
CA ILE A 46 -4.83 6.09 1.21
C ILE A 46 -6.10 5.42 0.68
N GLU A 47 -6.69 5.94 -0.40
CA GLU A 47 -7.89 5.36 -1.01
C GLU A 47 -7.63 3.94 -1.53
N ASP A 48 -6.57 3.76 -2.31
CA ASP A 48 -6.23 2.46 -2.92
C ASP A 48 -5.85 1.44 -1.85
N PHE A 49 -5.06 1.82 -0.86
CA PHE A 49 -4.69 0.94 0.24
C PHE A 49 -5.91 0.52 1.06
N ARG A 50 -6.79 1.46 1.41
CA ARG A 50 -8.03 1.14 2.13
C ARG A 50 -8.94 0.23 1.33
N ARG A 51 -9.10 0.50 0.03
CA ARG A 51 -9.93 -0.33 -0.85
C ARG A 51 -9.37 -1.74 -0.98
N ALA A 52 -8.09 -1.87 -1.29
CA ALA A 52 -7.44 -3.17 -1.50
C ALA A 52 -7.36 -4.00 -0.20
N ALA A 53 -7.07 -3.36 0.93
CA ALA A 53 -7.00 -4.03 2.23
C ALA A 53 -8.35 -4.16 2.94
N GLY A 54 -9.45 -3.67 2.33
CA GLY A 54 -10.80 -3.72 2.91
C GLY A 54 -10.93 -2.98 4.24
N LEU A 55 -10.31 -1.81 4.37
CA LEU A 55 -10.27 -1.03 5.61
C LEU A 55 -11.21 0.18 5.57
N ASP A 56 -11.99 0.34 6.63
CA ASP A 56 -12.60 1.63 6.96
C ASP A 56 -11.56 2.63 7.50
N GLU A 57 -11.98 3.87 7.77
CA GLU A 57 -11.06 4.91 8.29
C GLU A 57 -10.50 4.57 9.66
N ARG A 58 -11.31 4.04 10.57
CA ARG A 58 -10.88 3.70 11.93
C ARG A 58 -9.88 2.54 11.92
N GLN A 59 -10.08 1.58 11.03
CA GLN A 59 -9.16 0.48 10.80
C GLN A 59 -7.85 0.98 10.19
N PHE A 60 -7.91 1.91 9.24
CA PHE A 60 -6.70 2.56 8.72
C PHE A 60 -5.93 3.30 9.82
N GLU A 61 -6.60 4.12 10.62
CA GLU A 61 -5.98 4.85 11.74
C GLU A 61 -5.28 3.90 12.71
N ARG A 62 -5.89 2.75 13.00
CA ARG A 62 -5.30 1.71 13.85
C ARG A 62 -4.09 1.06 13.21
N VAL A 63 -4.19 0.66 11.94
CA VAL A 63 -3.06 0.11 11.16
C VAL A 63 -1.89 1.10 11.18
N PHE A 64 -2.16 2.37 10.87
CA PHE A 64 -1.16 3.43 10.90
C PHE A 64 -0.49 3.57 12.27
N ALA A 65 -1.27 3.63 13.36
CA ALA A 65 -0.73 3.72 14.71
C ALA A 65 0.09 2.49 15.11
N THR A 66 -0.40 1.28 14.82
CA THR A 66 0.30 0.02 15.13
C THR A 66 1.64 -0.07 14.41
N GLY A 67 1.72 0.40 13.16
CA GLY A 67 2.97 0.40 12.41
C GLY A 67 3.95 1.51 12.79
N GLY A 68 3.69 2.26 13.85
CA GLY A 68 4.57 3.34 14.33
C GLY A 68 4.33 4.69 13.69
N GLY A 69 3.20 4.87 12.99
CA GLY A 69 2.73 6.17 12.51
C GLY A 69 2.26 7.04 13.68
N PRO A 70 2.75 8.29 13.85
CA PRO A 70 2.34 9.14 14.96
C PRO A 70 0.86 9.55 14.82
N PRO A 71 -0.06 9.19 15.73
CA PRO A 71 -1.49 9.48 15.56
C PRO A 71 -1.82 10.96 15.40
N ALA A 72 -0.98 11.86 15.95
CA ALA A 72 -1.10 13.31 15.79
C ALA A 72 -0.91 13.81 14.34
N MET A 73 -0.35 12.98 13.46
CA MET A 73 -0.18 13.29 12.03
C MET A 73 -1.40 12.89 11.18
N LEU A 74 -2.38 12.20 11.76
CA LEU A 74 -3.65 11.93 11.10
C LEU A 74 -4.45 13.23 11.02
N GLY A 75 -4.91 13.56 9.82
CA GLY A 75 -5.70 14.75 9.56
C GLY A 75 -6.79 14.49 8.54
N ARG A 76 -7.49 15.56 8.20
CA ARG A 76 -8.48 15.57 7.11
C ARG A 76 -8.21 16.76 6.20
N ASP A 77 -8.52 16.60 4.92
CA ASP A 77 -8.51 17.72 3.98
C ASP A 77 -9.78 18.60 4.12
N ASP A 78 -9.90 19.60 3.25
CA ASP A 78 -11.04 20.53 3.17
C ASP A 78 -12.39 19.84 2.92
N ARG A 79 -12.37 18.63 2.36
CA ARG A 79 -13.53 17.79 2.08
C ARG A 79 -13.77 16.73 3.15
N GLY A 80 -12.99 16.73 4.23
CA GLY A 80 -13.10 15.77 5.32
C GLY A 80 -12.48 14.41 5.00
N ARG A 81 -11.69 14.25 3.94
CA ARG A 81 -11.05 12.96 3.59
C ARG A 81 -9.81 12.73 4.45
N LEU A 82 -9.64 11.50 4.93
CA LEU A 82 -8.48 11.10 5.73
C LEU A 82 -7.16 11.36 5.00
N MET A 83 -6.19 11.94 5.70
CA MET A 83 -4.87 12.28 5.17
C MET A 83 -3.77 12.02 6.19
N VAL A 84 -2.60 11.60 5.69
CA VAL A 84 -1.33 11.54 6.43
C VAL A 84 -0.21 12.14 5.60
N PRO A 85 0.89 12.64 6.19
CA PRO A 85 2.07 13.03 5.43
C PRO A 85 2.65 11.84 4.65
N ALA A 86 3.07 12.05 3.40
CA ALA A 86 3.62 10.99 2.55
C ALA A 86 4.82 10.28 3.20
N ILE A 87 5.66 11.02 3.94
CA ILE A 87 6.81 10.44 4.65
C ILE A 87 6.40 9.42 5.73
N THR A 88 5.17 9.48 6.25
CA THR A 88 4.68 8.55 7.28
C THR A 88 4.06 7.27 6.72
N LEU A 89 3.98 7.13 5.39
CA LEU A 89 3.43 5.93 4.75
C LEU A 89 4.21 4.65 5.09
N TYR A 90 5.48 4.77 5.55
CA TYR A 90 6.27 3.64 6.04
C TYR A 90 5.54 2.82 7.11
N ALA A 91 4.60 3.42 7.85
CA ALA A 91 3.89 2.77 8.93
C ALA A 91 2.83 1.77 8.43
N LEU A 92 2.35 1.87 7.19
CA LEU A 92 1.21 1.08 6.74
C LEU A 92 1.53 -0.41 6.59
N VAL A 93 2.71 -0.73 6.06
CA VAL A 93 3.19 -2.11 5.87
C VAL A 93 3.36 -2.85 7.21
N PRO A 94 4.20 -2.40 8.17
CA PRO A 94 4.29 -3.05 9.47
C PRO A 94 2.96 -3.02 10.24
N GLY A 95 2.16 -1.97 10.03
CA GLY A 95 0.84 -1.81 10.63
C GLY A 95 -0.14 -2.91 10.24
N ILE A 96 -0.30 -3.18 8.95
CA ILE A 96 -1.23 -4.21 8.47
C ILE A 96 -0.75 -5.61 8.86
N ARG A 97 0.57 -5.85 8.76
CA ARG A 97 1.22 -7.10 9.17
C ARG A 97 1.00 -7.41 10.66
N GLY A 98 0.95 -6.38 11.51
CA GLY A 98 0.74 -6.51 12.95
C GLY A 98 -0.72 -6.49 13.41
N GLN A 99 -1.68 -6.17 12.53
CA GLN A 99 -3.09 -6.03 12.91
C GLN A 99 -4.01 -7.14 12.41
N VAL A 100 -3.67 -7.78 11.29
CA VAL A 100 -4.51 -8.82 10.69
C VAL A 100 -3.67 -10.02 10.26
N SER A 101 -4.23 -11.23 10.43
CA SER A 101 -3.54 -12.49 10.13
C SER A 101 -3.29 -12.70 8.64
N ASP A 102 -4.11 -12.09 7.79
CA ASP A 102 -4.03 -12.09 6.33
C ASP A 102 -3.31 -10.85 5.77
N GLY A 103 -2.48 -10.17 6.58
CA GLY A 103 -1.84 -8.90 6.21
C GLY A 103 -1.00 -9.00 4.93
N ARG A 104 -0.32 -10.14 4.74
CA ARG A 104 0.41 -10.46 3.51
C ARG A 104 -0.48 -10.38 2.27
N ASP A 105 -1.62 -11.06 2.32
CA ASP A 105 -2.49 -11.20 1.17
C ASP A 105 -3.11 -9.85 0.81
N ARG A 106 -3.41 -9.01 1.81
CA ARG A 106 -3.88 -7.63 1.59
C ARG A 106 -2.83 -6.71 0.96
N LEU A 107 -1.55 -6.90 1.28
CA LEU A 107 -0.46 -6.20 0.59
C LEU A 107 -0.35 -6.66 -0.87
N ILE A 108 -0.51 -7.96 -1.13
CA ILE A 108 -0.59 -8.49 -2.50
C ILE A 108 -1.80 -7.88 -3.24
N GLU A 109 -2.97 -7.79 -2.62
CA GLU A 109 -4.13 -7.10 -3.24
C GLU A 109 -3.81 -5.65 -3.60
N TYR A 110 -3.09 -4.94 -2.73
CA TYR A 110 -2.71 -3.56 -3.01
C TYR A 110 -1.78 -3.45 -4.21
N LEU A 111 -0.76 -4.31 -4.29
CA LEU A 111 0.16 -4.38 -5.44
C LEU A 111 -0.60 -4.71 -6.74
N VAL A 112 -1.51 -5.69 -6.71
CA VAL A 112 -2.30 -6.10 -7.87
C VAL A 112 -3.28 -4.99 -8.30
N ALA A 113 -3.96 -4.35 -7.35
CA ALA A 113 -4.89 -3.25 -7.63
C ALA A 113 -4.19 -2.06 -8.29
N ASN A 114 -2.90 -1.88 -8.00
CA ASN A 114 -2.05 -0.84 -8.56
C ASN A 114 -1.11 -1.37 -9.65
N PHE A 115 -1.42 -2.51 -10.27
CA PHE A 115 -0.57 -3.12 -11.29
C PHE A 115 -0.21 -2.15 -12.44
N HIS A 116 -1.15 -1.31 -12.87
CA HIS A 116 -0.92 -0.32 -13.93
C HIS A 116 -0.01 0.86 -13.52
N GLU A 117 0.29 0.97 -12.23
CA GLU A 117 1.20 1.97 -11.68
C GLU A 117 2.67 1.51 -11.75
N LEU A 118 2.93 0.23 -12.04
CA LEU A 118 4.26 -0.40 -12.02
C LEU A 118 5.14 -0.10 -13.26
N VAL A 119 4.78 0.87 -14.10
CA VAL A 119 5.39 1.05 -15.44
C VAL A 119 6.88 1.48 -15.42
N TYR A 120 7.48 1.72 -14.26
CA TYR A 120 8.88 2.18 -14.15
C TYR A 120 9.64 1.58 -12.96
N VAL A 121 9.71 0.24 -12.89
CA VAL A 121 10.72 -0.44 -12.05
C VAL A 121 11.65 -1.26 -12.94
#